data_AF-A0A963MT07-F1
#
_entry.id   AF-A0A963MT07-F1
#
_cell.length_a   1.000
_cell.length_b   1.000
_cell.length_c   1.000
_cell.angle_alpha   90.00
_cell.angle_beta   90.00
_cell.angle_gamma   90.00
#
_symmetry.space_group_name_H-M   'P 1'
#
loop_
_entity.id
_entity.type
_entity.pdbx_description
1 polymer ?
#
loop_
_entity_poly.entity_id
_entity_poly.type
_entity_poly.pdbx_seq_one_letter_code
_entity_poly.pdbx_strand_id
1 'polypeptide(L)'
;MMLPVLGFSVLLAKLFPVGGQLLIMLLGGMYGPVFGKLPPALFHAFVLLANYVPAVIVATIFVNKAQLSERLPKEMPGSSTLLYGLALLVIYHGLRIFASTVPGGGAPFVVSIYSPFLIIPSNILVVIGVTKVLLAALPRLRVRESMPEEKGSSRLWWTAGSADQRRG
;
A
#
# COMPACT_ATOMS: atom_id res chain seq x y z
N MET A 1 -12.57 4.79 -3.16
CA MET A 1 -12.05 3.73 -4.07
C MET A 1 -10.73 4.09 -4.75
N MET A 2 -10.52 5.34 -5.18
CA MET A 2 -9.31 5.72 -5.93
C MET A 2 -7.99 5.52 -5.15
N LEU A 3 -7.98 5.80 -3.84
CA LEU A 3 -6.77 5.71 -3.02
C LEU A 3 -6.18 4.28 -2.94
N PRO A 4 -6.96 3.21 -2.68
CA PRO A 4 -6.51 1.83 -2.83
C PRO A 4 -5.95 1.51 -4.21
N VAL A 5 -6.63 1.91 -5.29
CA VAL A 5 -6.17 1.66 -6.67
C VAL A 5 -4.80 2.26 -6.89
N LEU A 6 -4.58 3.50 -6.46
CA LEU A 6 -3.28 4.16 -6.56
C LEU A 6 -2.21 3.45 -5.73
N GLY A 7 -2.51 3.06 -4.49
CA GLY A 7 -1.58 2.30 -3.66
C GLY A 7 -1.17 0.95 -4.27
N PHE A 8 -2.14 0.16 -4.74
CA PHE A 8 -1.88 -1.10 -5.42
C PHE A 8 -1.10 -0.90 -6.72
N SER A 9 -1.44 0.13 -7.50
CA SER A 9 -0.74 0.42 -8.75
C SER A 9 0.74 0.76 -8.51
N VAL A 10 1.07 1.48 -7.45
CA VAL A 10 2.48 1.77 -7.08
C VAL A 10 3.20 0.48 -6.72
N LEU A 11 2.61 -0.40 -5.91
CA LEU A 11 3.24 -1.67 -5.57
C LEU A 11 3.47 -2.54 -6.80
N LEU A 12 2.45 -2.68 -7.67
CA LEU A 12 2.54 -3.46 -8.90
C LEU A 12 3.60 -2.89 -9.85
N ALA A 13 3.63 -1.57 -10.07
CA ALA A 13 4.62 -0.93 -10.93
C ALA A 13 6.05 -1.09 -10.42
N LYS A 14 6.25 -1.20 -9.09
CA LYS A 14 7.56 -1.42 -8.47
C LYS A 14 7.98 -2.90 -8.52
N LEU A 15 7.05 -3.83 -8.34
CA LEU A 15 7.31 -5.27 -8.42
C LEU A 15 7.51 -5.74 -9.87
N PHE A 16 6.80 -5.12 -10.81
CA PHE A 16 6.80 -5.49 -12.22
C PHE A 16 7.06 -4.26 -13.11
N PRO A 17 8.30 -3.72 -13.13
CA PRO A 17 8.66 -2.55 -13.95
C PRO A 17 8.87 -2.91 -15.44
N VAL A 18 7.94 -3.70 -15.99
CA VAL A 18 8.04 -4.32 -17.31
C VAL A 18 7.94 -3.29 -18.42
N GLY A 19 7.09 -2.27 -18.26
CA GLY A 19 6.86 -1.27 -19.30
C GLY A 19 8.09 -0.41 -19.60
N GLY A 20 8.82 -0.01 -18.56
CA GLY A 20 10.08 0.73 -18.70
C GLY A 20 11.18 -0.12 -19.36
N GLN A 21 11.28 -1.39 -18.97
CA GLN A 21 12.23 -2.33 -19.59
C GLN A 21 11.92 -2.56 -21.06
N LEU A 22 10.65 -2.79 -21.42
CA LEU A 22 10.23 -2.94 -22.82
C LEU A 22 10.51 -1.68 -23.64
N LEU A 23 10.25 -0.49 -23.09
CA LEU A 23 10.58 0.78 -23.75
C LEU A 23 12.07 0.89 -24.07
N ILE A 24 12.94 0.53 -23.12
CA ILE A 24 14.39 0.57 -23.33
C ILE A 24 14.81 -0.47 -24.37
N MET A 25 14.27 -1.69 -24.27
CA MET A 25 14.63 -2.81 -25.13
C MET A 25 14.19 -2.60 -26.59
N LEU A 26 12.99 -2.03 -26.80
CA LEU A 26 12.42 -1.81 -28.12
C LEU A 26 12.89 -0.49 -28.76
N LEU A 27 13.07 0.58 -27.98
CA LEU A 27 13.31 1.93 -28.50
C LEU A 27 14.72 2.46 -28.21
N GLY A 28 15.59 1.64 -27.60
CA GLY A 28 17.00 1.98 -27.34
C GLY A 28 17.23 2.91 -26.15
N GLY A 29 16.21 3.15 -25.33
CA GLY A 29 16.29 4.02 -24.15
C GLY A 29 16.42 5.52 -24.48
N MET A 30 16.91 6.30 -23.52
CA MET A 30 16.96 7.77 -23.60
C MET A 30 17.84 8.30 -24.73
N TYR A 31 18.92 7.59 -25.04
CA TYR A 31 19.86 7.94 -26.11
C TYR A 31 19.63 7.11 -27.38
N GLY A 32 18.52 6.37 -27.44
CA GLY A 32 18.16 5.54 -28.57
C GLY A 32 17.67 6.36 -29.78
N PRO A 33 17.42 5.69 -30.91
CA PRO A 33 17.04 6.35 -32.17
C PRO A 33 15.75 7.17 -32.08
N VAL A 34 14.84 6.82 -31.17
CA VAL A 34 13.56 7.52 -30.97
C VAL A 34 13.70 8.67 -29.99
N PHE A 35 14.19 8.40 -28.77
CA PHE A 35 14.23 9.41 -27.70
C PHE A 35 15.49 10.28 -27.71
N GLY A 36 16.55 9.91 -28.42
CA GLY A 36 17.79 10.70 -28.48
C GLY A 36 17.62 12.07 -29.16
N LYS A 37 16.52 12.26 -29.91
CA LYS A 37 16.17 13.55 -30.55
C LYS A 37 15.13 14.35 -29.75
N LEU A 38 14.62 13.78 -28.66
CA LEU A 38 13.55 14.36 -27.84
C LEU A 38 14.12 14.89 -26.52
N PRO A 39 13.42 15.84 -25.86
CA PRO A 39 13.78 16.26 -24.51
C PRO A 39 13.83 15.06 -23.54
N PRO A 40 14.87 14.94 -22.69
CA PRO A 40 14.98 13.84 -21.72
C PRO A 40 13.77 13.69 -20.80
N ALA A 41 13.09 14.80 -20.51
CA ALA A 41 11.84 14.81 -19.74
C ALA A 41 10.76 13.91 -20.37
N LEU A 42 10.66 13.86 -21.71
CA LEU A 42 9.70 12.99 -22.39
C LEU A 42 10.04 11.52 -22.18
N PHE A 43 11.30 11.13 -22.31
CA PHE A 43 11.70 9.74 -22.04
C PHE A 43 11.33 9.32 -20.61
N HIS A 44 11.60 10.16 -19.61
CA HIS A 44 11.23 9.86 -18.23
C HIS A 44 9.71 9.78 -18.02
N ALA A 45 8.93 10.66 -18.66
CA ALA A 45 7.48 10.60 -18.62
C ALA A 45 6.94 9.31 -19.27
N PHE A 46 7.47 8.91 -20.43
CA PHE A 46 7.07 7.68 -21.10
C PHE A 46 7.40 6.43 -20.28
N VAL A 47 8.60 6.37 -19.69
CA VAL A 47 8.98 5.26 -18.79
C VAL A 47 8.06 5.20 -17.56
N LEU A 48 7.69 6.36 -17.02
CA LEU A 48 6.74 6.42 -15.91
C LEU A 48 5.37 5.87 -16.35
N LEU A 49 4.81 6.38 -17.44
CA LEU A 49 3.51 5.93 -17.96
C LEU A 49 3.51 4.44 -18.30
N ALA A 50 4.55 3.94 -18.96
CA ALA A 50 4.63 2.54 -19.34
C ALA A 50 4.65 1.60 -18.12
N ASN A 51 5.24 2.01 -16.99
CA ASN A 51 5.23 1.22 -15.76
C ASN A 51 3.90 1.33 -15.00
N TYR A 52 3.34 2.54 -14.91
CA TYR A 52 2.18 2.80 -14.05
C TYR A 52 0.83 2.55 -14.74
N VAL A 53 0.69 2.75 -16.05
CA VAL A 53 -0.60 2.56 -16.75
C VAL A 53 -1.07 1.10 -16.69
N PRO A 54 -0.24 0.09 -17.04
CA PRO A 54 -0.65 -1.31 -16.89
C PRO A 54 -0.95 -1.67 -15.44
N ALA A 55 -0.14 -1.17 -14.50
CA ALA A 55 -0.34 -1.40 -13.07
C ALA A 55 -1.67 -0.81 -12.55
N VAL A 56 -2.07 0.39 -13.02
CA VAL A 56 -3.36 1.01 -12.68
C VAL A 56 -4.52 0.19 -13.25
N ILE A 57 -4.41 -0.32 -14.48
CA ILE A 57 -5.43 -1.18 -15.08
C ILE A 57 -5.64 -2.44 -14.23
N VAL A 58 -4.55 -3.15 -13.91
CA VAL A 58 -4.59 -4.36 -13.09
C VAL A 58 -5.12 -4.07 -11.68
N ALA A 59 -4.65 -2.99 -11.05
CA ALA A 59 -5.12 -2.58 -9.72
C ALA A 59 -6.62 -2.25 -9.72
N THR A 60 -7.12 -1.59 -10.77
CA THR A 60 -8.54 -1.26 -10.92
C THR A 60 -9.37 -2.54 -11.07
N ILE A 61 -8.93 -3.47 -11.92
CA ILE A 61 -9.59 -4.77 -12.09
C ILE A 61 -9.61 -5.52 -10.75
N PHE A 62 -8.49 -5.57 -10.03
CA PHE A 62 -8.39 -6.22 -8.73
C PHE A 62 -9.35 -5.60 -7.70
N VAL A 63 -9.35 -4.27 -7.55
CA VAL A 63 -10.20 -3.56 -6.60
C VAL A 63 -11.68 -3.79 -6.87
N ASN A 64 -12.07 -3.75 -8.14
CA ASN A 64 -13.46 -3.95 -8.55
C ASN A 64 -13.89 -5.42 -8.38
N LYS A 65 -13.07 -6.38 -8.83
CA LYS A 65 -13.40 -7.81 -8.75
C LYS A 65 -13.40 -8.34 -7.31
N ALA A 66 -12.54 -7.81 -6.45
CA ALA A 66 -12.52 -8.17 -5.03
C ALA A 66 -13.55 -7.38 -4.20
N GLN A 67 -14.35 -6.49 -4.83
CA GLN A 67 -15.39 -5.70 -4.18
C GLN A 67 -14.88 -4.97 -2.92
N LEU A 68 -13.67 -4.41 -2.98
CA LEU A 68 -13.07 -3.78 -1.80
C LEU A 68 -13.92 -2.61 -1.26
N SER A 69 -14.76 -1.98 -2.08
CA SER A 69 -15.68 -0.92 -1.65
C SER A 69 -16.68 -1.38 -0.61
N GLU A 70 -17.15 -2.60 -0.73
CA GLU A 70 -18.18 -3.16 0.15
C GLU A 70 -17.57 -3.73 1.43
N ARG A 71 -16.29 -4.13 1.37
CA ARG A 71 -15.57 -4.78 2.47
C ARG A 71 -14.82 -3.81 3.37
N LEU A 72 -14.45 -2.65 2.85
CA LEU A 72 -13.69 -1.66 3.61
C LEU A 72 -14.61 -0.82 4.51
N PRO A 73 -14.17 -0.51 5.74
CA PRO A 73 -14.89 0.42 6.61
C PRO A 73 -14.91 1.84 6.00
N LYS A 74 -15.91 2.65 6.39
CA LYS A 74 -16.07 4.04 5.93
C LYS A 74 -14.81 4.89 6.15
N GLU A 75 -14.17 4.71 7.30
CA GLU A 75 -12.84 5.25 7.58
C GLU A 75 -11.78 4.20 7.27
N MET A 76 -11.13 4.36 6.13
CA MET A 76 -10.15 3.41 5.65
C MET A 76 -8.85 3.51 6.47
N PRO A 77 -8.47 2.46 7.21
CA PRO A 77 -7.23 2.48 7.98
C PRO A 77 -6.03 2.52 7.04
N GLY A 78 -5.04 3.33 7.40
CA GLY A 78 -3.84 3.54 6.57
C GLY A 78 -4.03 4.52 5.42
N SER A 79 -5.20 5.16 5.26
CA SER A 79 -5.44 6.19 4.24
C SER A 79 -4.44 7.34 4.29
N SER A 80 -4.18 7.90 5.48
CA SER A 80 -3.18 8.96 5.67
C SER A 80 -1.77 8.51 5.35
N THR A 81 -1.38 7.32 5.81
CA THR A 81 -0.08 6.71 5.52
C THR A 81 0.12 6.54 4.01
N LEU A 82 -0.91 6.02 3.32
CA LEU A 82 -0.89 5.80 1.88
C LEU A 82 -0.81 7.14 1.14
N LEU A 83 -1.54 8.16 1.59
CA LEU A 83 -1.54 9.49 0.98
C LEU A 83 -0.19 10.20 1.13
N TYR A 84 0.45 10.12 2.30
CA TYR A 84 1.80 10.68 2.50
C TYR A 84 2.84 9.97 1.64
N GLY A 85 2.76 8.65 1.54
CA GLY A 85 3.62 7.90 0.62
C GLY A 85 3.42 8.36 -0.83
N LEU A 86 2.19 8.36 -1.32
CA LEU A 86 1.89 8.82 -2.68
C LEU A 86 2.37 10.26 -2.94
N ALA A 87 2.17 11.17 -1.99
CA ALA A 87 2.61 12.55 -2.10
C ALA A 87 4.14 12.65 -2.27
N LEU A 88 4.92 11.92 -1.47
CA LEU A 88 6.38 11.89 -1.59
C LEU A 88 6.84 11.36 -2.95
N LEU A 89 6.19 10.31 -3.48
CA LEU A 89 6.48 9.80 -4.83
C LEU A 89 6.15 10.82 -5.92
N VAL A 90 5.01 11.50 -5.82
CA VAL A 90 4.61 12.55 -6.78
C VAL A 90 5.61 13.71 -6.74
N ILE A 91 6.01 14.15 -5.54
CA ILE A 91 7.03 15.19 -5.37
C ILE A 91 8.33 14.76 -6.03
N TYR A 92 8.81 13.55 -5.75
CA TYR A 92 10.05 13.04 -6.37
C TYR A 92 9.95 13.01 -7.91
N HIS A 93 8.90 12.42 -8.46
CA HIS A 93 8.75 12.31 -9.92
C HIS A 93 8.57 13.67 -10.58
N GLY A 94 7.85 14.60 -9.93
CA GLY A 94 7.71 15.98 -10.37
C GLY A 94 9.06 16.70 -10.43
N LEU A 95 9.84 16.64 -9.34
CA LEU A 95 11.19 17.22 -9.29
C LEU A 95 12.12 16.59 -10.34
N ARG A 96 12.03 15.27 -10.55
CA ARG A 96 12.85 14.56 -11.53
C ARG A 96 12.54 15.00 -12.96
N ILE A 97 11.26 15.07 -13.33
CA ILE A 97 10.84 15.48 -14.68
C ILE A 97 11.18 16.96 -14.90
N PHE A 98 10.93 17.82 -13.91
CA PHE A 98 11.29 19.23 -13.97
C PHE A 98 12.80 19.42 -14.09
N ALA A 99 13.61 18.73 -13.30
CA ALA A 99 15.06 18.81 -13.40
C ALA A 99 15.54 18.35 -14.79
N SER A 100 14.88 17.38 -15.41
CA SER A 100 15.19 16.92 -16.77
C SER A 100 14.86 17.93 -17.88
N THR A 101 14.23 19.07 -17.58
CA THR A 101 14.11 20.19 -18.55
C THR A 101 15.30 21.14 -18.50
N VAL A 102 16.17 21.04 -17.49
CA VAL A 102 17.36 21.88 -17.34
C VAL A 102 18.51 21.30 -18.19
N PRO A 103 19.13 22.11 -19.08
CA PRO A 103 20.27 21.66 -19.90
C PRO A 103 21.48 21.22 -19.05
N GLY A 104 22.32 20.35 -19.60
CA GLY A 104 23.61 19.99 -19.00
C GLY A 104 23.57 18.86 -17.96
N GLY A 105 22.42 18.24 -17.69
CA GLY A 105 22.33 16.98 -16.95
C GLY A 105 22.64 17.02 -15.45
N GLY A 106 23.21 18.12 -14.94
CA GLY A 106 23.58 18.29 -13.53
C GLY A 106 22.37 18.30 -12.58
N ALA A 107 21.34 19.09 -12.89
CA ALA A 107 20.11 19.14 -12.08
C ALA A 107 19.43 17.76 -11.94
N PRO A 108 19.18 17.00 -13.03
CA PRO A 108 18.58 15.68 -12.91
C PRO A 108 19.50 14.72 -12.13
N PHE A 109 20.82 14.83 -12.29
CA PHE A 109 21.77 14.03 -11.52
C PHE A 109 21.67 14.27 -10.00
N VAL A 110 21.60 15.53 -9.55
CA VAL A 110 21.41 15.88 -8.13
C VAL A 110 20.11 15.28 -7.59
N VAL A 111 19.00 15.43 -8.31
CA VAL A 111 17.70 14.83 -7.89
C VAL A 111 17.80 13.30 -7.77
N SER A 112 18.57 12.64 -8.65
CA SER A 112 18.81 11.20 -8.55
C SER A 112 19.62 10.80 -7.33
N ILE A 113 20.67 11.56 -6.97
CA ILE A 113 21.49 11.28 -5.77
C ILE A 113 20.64 11.35 -4.51
N TYR A 114 19.78 12.36 -4.39
CA TYR A 114 18.92 12.54 -3.21
C TYR A 114 17.62 11.74 -3.28
N SER A 115 17.35 11.05 -4.40
CA SER A 115 16.14 10.25 -4.58
C SER A 115 15.88 9.21 -3.49
N PRO A 116 16.88 8.54 -2.87
CA PRO A 116 16.61 7.56 -1.82
C PRO A 116 15.89 8.15 -0.61
N PHE A 117 16.14 9.42 -0.27
CA PHE A 117 15.51 10.10 0.87
C PHE A 117 14.01 10.35 0.68
N LEU A 118 13.51 10.35 -0.55
CA LEU A 118 12.08 10.48 -0.86
C LEU A 118 11.46 9.12 -1.20
N ILE A 119 12.14 8.33 -2.04
CA ILE A 119 11.62 7.05 -2.54
C ILE A 119 11.52 6.01 -1.43
N ILE A 120 12.54 5.86 -0.58
CA ILE A 120 12.55 4.80 0.45
C ILE A 120 11.43 5.03 1.48
N PRO A 121 11.30 6.21 2.13
CA PRO A 121 10.20 6.45 3.05
C PRO A 121 8.84 6.33 2.37
N SER A 122 8.73 6.84 1.14
CA SER A 122 7.50 6.69 0.37
C SER A 122 7.11 5.23 0.17
N ASN A 123 8.04 4.38 -0.25
CA ASN A 123 7.76 2.97 -0.51
C ASN A 123 7.30 2.27 0.78
N ILE A 124 7.97 2.54 1.90
CA ILE A 124 7.60 2.00 3.22
C ILE A 124 6.16 2.43 3.57
N LEU A 125 5.84 3.72 3.42
CA LEU A 125 4.52 4.26 3.71
C LEU A 125 3.43 3.65 2.82
N VAL A 126 3.70 3.47 1.52
CA VAL A 126 2.78 2.83 0.59
C VAL A 126 2.56 1.36 0.96
N VAL A 127 3.61 0.60 1.26
CA VAL A 127 3.51 -0.81 1.69
C VAL A 127 2.69 -0.93 2.97
N ILE A 128 2.97 -0.10 3.99
CA ILE A 128 2.21 -0.08 5.25
C ILE A 128 0.75 0.29 4.99
N GLY A 129 0.51 1.33 4.19
CA GLY A 129 -0.84 1.79 3.84
C GLY A 129 -1.65 0.70 3.16
N VAL A 130 -1.10 0.08 2.11
CA VAL A 130 -1.77 -0.99 1.38
C VAL A 130 -2.01 -2.22 2.26
N THR A 131 -1.03 -2.60 3.09
CA THR A 131 -1.18 -3.72 4.03
C THR A 131 -2.33 -3.46 5.02
N LYS A 132 -2.44 -2.25 5.57
CA LYS A 132 -3.55 -1.87 6.45
C LYS A 132 -4.91 -1.95 5.74
N VAL A 133 -4.97 -1.49 4.48
CA VAL A 133 -6.18 -1.60 3.66
C VAL A 133 -6.55 -3.06 3.42
N LEU A 134 -5.60 -3.92 3.07
CA LEU A 134 -5.83 -5.35 2.85
C LEU A 134 -6.30 -6.05 4.12
N LEU A 135 -5.65 -5.80 5.26
CA LEU A 135 -6.04 -6.37 6.56
C LEU A 135 -7.45 -5.94 6.97
N ALA A 136 -7.84 -4.70 6.67
CA ALA A 136 -9.18 -4.21 6.95
C ALA A 136 -10.25 -4.80 6.02
N ALA A 137 -9.87 -5.25 4.82
CA ALA A 137 -10.75 -5.90 3.86
C ALA A 137 -10.94 -7.41 4.12
N LEU A 138 -10.10 -8.02 4.94
CA LEU A 138 -10.25 -9.42 5.35
C LEU A 138 -11.40 -9.56 6.36
N PRO A 139 -12.16 -10.69 6.31
CA PRO A 139 -13.18 -10.95 7.31
C PRO A 139 -12.51 -10.99 8.69
N ARG A 140 -13.00 -10.14 9.60
CA ARG A 140 -12.50 -10.12 10.99
C ARG A 140 -12.60 -11.54 11.53
N LEU A 141 -11.47 -12.11 11.95
CA LEU A 141 -11.50 -13.29 12.81
C LEU A 141 -12.43 -12.94 13.96
N ARG A 142 -13.59 -13.62 14.08
CA ARG A 142 -14.43 -13.47 15.26
C ARG A 142 -13.52 -13.82 16.43
N VAL A 143 -13.11 -12.81 17.19
CA VAL A 143 -12.63 -13.04 18.55
C VAL A 143 -13.80 -13.76 19.20
N ARG A 144 -13.62 -15.05 19.46
CA ARG A 144 -14.59 -15.86 20.20
C ARG A 144 -14.77 -15.13 21.51
N GLU A 145 -15.85 -14.36 21.64
CA GLU A 145 -16.26 -13.79 22.92
C GLU A 145 -16.33 -14.99 23.86
N SER A 146 -15.35 -15.06 24.77
CA SER A 146 -15.40 -15.99 25.88
C SER A 146 -16.74 -15.75 26.55
N MET A 147 -17.50 -16.84 26.67
CA MET A 147 -18.84 -16.93 27.23
C MET A 147 -19.03 -16.00 28.44
N PRO A 148 -20.25 -15.45 28.63
CA PRO A 148 -20.54 -14.62 29.79
C PRO A 148 -20.13 -15.38 31.06
N GLU A 149 -19.31 -14.70 31.86
CA GLU A 149 -18.93 -15.11 33.20
C GLU A 149 -20.20 -15.45 33.97
N GLU A 150 -20.38 -16.73 34.30
CA GLU A 150 -21.50 -17.25 35.08
C GLU A 150 -21.43 -16.64 36.48
N LYS A 151 -22.03 -15.46 36.64
CA LYS A 151 -22.30 -14.88 37.95
C LYS A 151 -23.36 -15.74 38.64
N GLY A 152 -22.89 -16.64 39.49
CA GLY A 152 -23.57 -16.98 40.73
C GLY A 152 -24.06 -18.41 40.84
N SER A 153 -23.25 -19.27 41.46
CA SER A 153 -23.71 -20.11 42.59
C SER A 153 -22.51 -20.77 43.27
N SER A 154 -21.73 -20.00 44.02
CA SER A 154 -20.68 -20.54 44.88
C SER A 154 -20.75 -19.93 46.27
N ARG A 155 -21.91 -20.06 46.91
CA ARG A 155 -22.07 -19.93 48.37
C ARG A 155 -23.37 -20.63 48.76
N LEU A 156 -23.30 -21.83 49.34
CA LEU A 156 -24.16 -22.25 50.45
C LEU A 156 -23.66 -23.61 51.00
N TRP A 157 -22.79 -23.52 52.02
CA TRP A 157 -22.60 -24.39 53.20
C TRP A 157 -21.99 -25.80 53.06
N TRP A 158 -20.67 -25.83 53.19
CA TRP A 158 -19.99 -26.84 54.01
C TRP A 158 -20.14 -26.48 55.49
N THR A 159 -21.11 -27.07 56.19
CA THR A 159 -21.08 -27.11 57.66
C THR A 159 -21.76 -28.38 58.20
N ALA A 160 -20.98 -29.14 58.97
CA ALA A 160 -21.40 -30.02 60.06
C ALA A 160 -22.10 -31.35 59.71
N GLY A 161 -21.33 -32.29 59.14
CA GLY A 161 -21.56 -33.72 59.34
C GLY A 161 -20.82 -34.23 60.58
N SER A 162 -21.26 -33.85 61.77
CA SER A 162 -20.88 -34.54 63.02
C SER A 162 -21.82 -34.18 64.16
N ALA A 163 -22.28 -35.22 64.86
CA ALA A 163 -22.97 -35.23 66.15
C ALA A 163 -24.51 -35.28 66.13
N ASP A 164 -24.99 -36.53 66.22
CA ASP A 164 -25.75 -37.04 67.36
C ASP A 164 -27.30 -37.00 67.35
N GLN A 165 -27.81 -38.10 67.91
CA GLN A 165 -29.12 -38.36 68.51
C GLN A 165 -30.33 -38.84 67.68
N ARG A 166 -30.53 -40.17 67.82
CA ARG A 166 -31.71 -40.82 68.44
C ARG A 166 -33.09 -40.35 67.96
N ARG A 167 -33.79 -41.23 67.25
CA ARG A 167 -35.20 -41.65 67.50
C ARG A 167 -35.65 -42.63 66.40
N GLY A 168 -36.19 -43.77 66.82
CA GLY A 168 -36.72 -44.85 65.97
C GLY A 168 -36.48 -46.20 66.64
#